data_AF-A0A6N7XSF1-F1
#
_entry.id   AF-A0A6N7XSF1-F1
#
_cell.length_a   1.000
_cell.length_b   1.000
_cell.length_c   1.000
_cell.angle_alpha   90.00
_cell.angle_beta   90.00
_cell.angle_gamma   90.00
#
_symmetry.space_group_name_H-M   'P 1'
#
loop_
_entity.id
_entity.type
_entity.pdbx_description
1 polymer ?
#
loop_
_entity_poly.entity_id
_entity_poly.type
_entity_poly.pdbx_seq_one_letter_code
_entity_poly.pdbx_strand_id
1 'polypeptide(L)'
;MREFGRGLAALAVAAGLGAGALCLPVTPALAADSGGTQPMYRLYNPNSGEHFYTGNSHERDSLVRVGWRSEGTGWTAPTKSDTPVYRLYNPNAGDHHYTMSAYERDSLVKVGWNYEGIGWYSSDEEKVPLYRQYNPNARAGSHNYTTSKGENDHLVKLGWRAEGIGWYGVDASAKPAPAPELVAEGQFGEGCTWRLYDDGKLEISPTDGKSGTMAALPGVLDKEEVLRTTSIVIDRGVKAPADSSSLFALRDVDPFYFRVPLESIDASNLDVSGVTNMSGMFRGCEALSDLSPLASWDVSGVTDMSDMFSGCDASDLSPLASWDVSGVTDMSDMFSGCDALRDLSPLASWDVSGVMDMSGMFGVCAALSDLSPLASWDVSNVTSMYNMFSRCTLKDLAGIEKWDVSGVRDMAFMFSGCEALSDLSPLASWDVSGVTDMSYMFQSCTALSDLSPLASWDVSGVTDMEAMFGGCESLRDLSPLASWDVSGVTNMSGMFGGCDASDLSPLASWDVSGVTHMSSMFFHCALSDLSPLASWDVSGVTEMGGMFYSCSSLSDATPLNSWTLSSSVVTADMFDGCAEGIKTPSWYHEG
;
A
#
# COMPACT_ATOMS: atom_id res chain seq x y z
N MET A 1 -20.20 -12.15 -58.11
CA MET A 1 -21.57 -12.46 -58.58
C MET A 1 -22.49 -12.42 -57.37
N ARG A 2 -23.54 -11.57 -57.44
CA ARG A 2 -24.67 -11.35 -56.50
C ARG A 2 -24.29 -10.64 -55.17
N GLU A 3 -24.56 -9.32 -55.04
CA GLU A 3 -25.85 -8.65 -54.66
C GLU A 3 -26.02 -8.64 -53.12
N PHE A 4 -26.48 -7.64 -52.37
CA PHE A 4 -27.21 -6.35 -52.49
C PHE A 4 -26.69 -5.47 -51.31
N GLY A 5 -26.77 -4.14 -51.23
CA GLY A 5 -27.84 -3.22 -51.61
C GLY A 5 -28.52 -2.61 -50.37
N ARG A 6 -28.22 -1.33 -50.12
CA ARG A 6 -28.82 -0.33 -49.21
C ARG A 6 -30.31 -0.48 -48.85
N GLY A 7 -30.70 0.07 -47.69
CA GLY A 7 -32.09 0.47 -47.43
C GLY A 7 -32.35 1.12 -46.07
N LEU A 8 -32.52 2.45 -46.06
CA LEU A 8 -33.10 3.29 -45.00
C LEU A 8 -34.64 3.11 -44.89
N ALA A 9 -35.20 3.34 -43.70
CA ALA A 9 -36.42 4.15 -43.38
C ALA A 9 -36.87 3.81 -41.92
N ALA A 10 -36.92 4.71 -40.94
CA ALA A 10 -37.64 5.99 -40.73
C ALA A 10 -38.88 5.83 -39.83
N LEU A 11 -38.96 6.67 -38.77
CA LEU A 11 -40.09 7.27 -38.02
C LEU A 11 -39.78 7.27 -36.50
N ALA A 12 -40.07 8.30 -35.68
CA ALA A 12 -40.82 9.53 -35.86
C ALA A 12 -40.38 10.59 -34.82
N VAL A 13 -40.65 11.84 -35.18
CA VAL A 13 -40.44 13.09 -34.44
C VAL A 13 -41.57 13.34 -33.44
N ALA A 14 -41.24 13.93 -32.28
CA ALA A 14 -42.13 14.83 -31.54
C ALA A 14 -41.32 15.98 -30.91
N ALA A 15 -41.78 17.20 -31.15
CA ALA A 15 -41.09 18.47 -30.95
C ALA A 15 -41.27 19.08 -29.55
N GLY A 16 -40.38 20.01 -29.17
CA GLY A 16 -40.60 20.94 -28.06
C GLY A 16 -39.44 21.90 -27.75
N LEU A 17 -39.31 22.98 -28.53
CA LEU A 17 -38.91 24.37 -28.19
C LEU A 17 -37.87 24.55 -27.04
N GLY A 18 -36.63 24.98 -27.27
CA GLY A 18 -36.23 26.36 -27.60
C GLY A 18 -35.33 26.90 -26.48
N ALA A 19 -34.04 27.16 -26.69
CA ALA A 19 -33.50 28.49 -26.92
C ALA A 19 -32.03 28.38 -27.37
N GLY A 20 -31.67 29.12 -28.42
CA GLY A 20 -30.33 29.10 -28.98
C GLY A 20 -29.31 29.85 -28.13
N ALA A 21 -28.20 29.19 -27.84
CA ALA A 21 -26.91 29.84 -27.67
C ALA A 21 -26.08 29.51 -28.92
N LEU A 22 -25.63 30.55 -29.63
CA LEU A 22 -24.63 30.39 -30.69
C LEU A 22 -23.35 29.85 -30.04
N CYS A 23 -23.07 28.56 -30.25
CA CYS A 23 -21.76 27.98 -29.97
C CYS A 23 -20.86 28.32 -31.16
N LEU A 24 -19.99 29.33 -30.99
CA LEU A 24 -18.82 29.49 -31.85
C LEU A 24 -17.87 28.30 -31.58
N PRO A 25 -17.19 27.73 -32.59
CA PRO A 25 -16.20 26.71 -32.33
C PRO A 25 -15.04 27.36 -31.56
N VAL A 26 -14.90 26.99 -30.29
CA VAL A 26 -13.68 27.22 -29.52
C VAL A 26 -12.65 26.28 -30.12
N THR A 27 -11.70 26.83 -30.88
CA THR A 27 -10.42 26.16 -31.11
C THR A 27 -9.81 25.88 -29.74
N PRO A 28 -9.47 24.63 -29.39
CA PRO A 28 -8.78 24.37 -28.14
C PRO A 28 -7.47 25.18 -28.18
N ALA A 29 -7.28 26.03 -27.18
CA ALA A 29 -5.98 26.62 -26.94
C ALA A 29 -5.02 25.46 -26.64
N LEU A 30 -3.87 25.42 -27.31
CA LEU A 30 -2.77 24.51 -26.97
C LEU A 30 -2.51 24.68 -25.46
N ALA A 31 -2.53 23.57 -24.72
CA ALA A 31 -2.18 23.56 -23.32
C ALA A 31 -0.74 24.08 -23.19
N ALA A 32 -0.51 24.97 -22.22
CA ALA A 32 0.82 25.53 -22.00
C ALA A 32 1.67 24.52 -21.23
N ASP A 33 2.90 24.27 -21.68
CA ASP A 33 3.92 23.52 -20.93
C ASP A 33 4.02 24.12 -19.51
N SER A 34 3.62 23.37 -18.48
CA SER A 34 3.64 23.85 -17.10
C SER A 34 4.77 23.16 -16.33
N GLY A 35 5.94 23.81 -16.27
CA GLY A 35 7.12 23.28 -15.61
C GLY A 35 8.39 23.92 -16.17
N GLY A 36 9.52 23.74 -15.49
CA GLY A 36 10.82 24.15 -16.02
C GLY A 36 11.20 23.39 -17.31
N THR A 37 12.45 23.54 -17.72
CA THR A 37 12.99 22.80 -18.87
C THR A 37 14.22 22.01 -18.47
N GLN A 38 14.43 20.86 -19.09
CA GLN A 38 15.57 19.98 -18.85
C GLN A 38 16.34 19.69 -20.15
N PRO A 39 17.67 19.66 -20.12
CA PRO A 39 18.47 19.29 -21.28
C PRO A 39 18.38 17.79 -21.54
N MET A 40 18.18 17.40 -22.80
CA MET A 40 18.25 16.01 -23.23
C MET A 40 19.62 15.74 -23.84
N TYR A 41 20.43 14.97 -23.13
CA TYR A 41 21.78 14.58 -23.54
C TYR A 41 21.70 13.51 -24.61
N ARG A 42 22.51 13.68 -25.66
CA ARG A 42 22.67 12.74 -26.76
C ARG A 42 24.05 12.11 -26.67
N LEU A 43 24.11 10.79 -26.66
CA LEU A 43 25.35 10.02 -26.61
C LEU A 43 25.44 9.08 -27.79
N TYR A 44 26.65 8.88 -28.32
CA TYR A 44 26.94 8.00 -29.43
C TYR A 44 27.92 6.90 -28.99
N ASN A 45 27.59 5.64 -29.27
CA ASN A 45 28.47 4.51 -29.05
C ASN A 45 29.33 4.26 -30.31
N PRO A 46 30.65 4.52 -30.27
CA PRO A 46 31.52 4.30 -31.43
C PRO A 46 31.70 2.83 -31.82
N ASN A 47 31.38 1.89 -30.92
CA ASN A 47 31.53 0.46 -31.16
C ASN A 47 30.28 -0.16 -31.80
N SER A 48 29.08 0.25 -31.38
CA SER A 48 27.81 -0.27 -31.94
C SER A 48 27.19 0.64 -33.01
N GLY A 49 27.52 1.93 -33.01
CA GLY A 49 26.89 2.95 -33.85
C GLY A 49 25.54 3.45 -33.31
N GLU A 50 25.17 3.07 -32.10
CA GLU A 50 23.90 3.43 -31.47
C GLU A 50 23.94 4.81 -30.82
N HIS A 51 22.75 5.40 -30.67
CA HIS A 51 22.56 6.59 -29.86
C HIS A 51 21.74 6.26 -28.62
N PHE A 52 22.07 6.96 -27.53
CA PHE A 52 21.33 6.92 -26.28
C PHE A 52 20.94 8.35 -25.89
N TYR A 53 19.74 8.49 -25.33
CA TYR A 53 19.16 9.78 -24.97
C TYR A 53 18.68 9.74 -23.53
N THR A 54 19.07 10.75 -22.75
CA THR A 54 18.70 10.86 -21.34
C THR A 54 18.65 12.30 -20.87
N GLY A 55 17.73 12.63 -19.96
CA GLY A 55 17.74 13.88 -19.19
C GLY A 55 18.68 13.84 -17.99
N ASN A 56 19.15 12.64 -17.60
CA ASN A 56 19.99 12.41 -16.44
C ASN A 56 21.47 12.57 -16.78
N SER A 57 22.12 13.58 -16.18
CA SER A 57 23.55 13.83 -16.38
C SER A 57 24.45 12.69 -15.88
N HIS A 58 24.00 11.92 -14.89
CA HIS A 58 24.75 10.79 -14.36
C HIS A 58 24.75 9.61 -15.33
N GLU A 59 23.61 9.25 -15.94
CA GLU A 59 23.56 8.22 -16.99
C GLU A 59 24.50 8.59 -18.15
N ARG A 60 24.50 9.86 -18.56
CA ARG A 60 25.45 10.40 -19.55
C ARG A 60 26.90 10.18 -19.09
N ASP A 61 27.24 10.60 -17.89
CA ASP A 61 28.64 10.53 -17.40
C ASP A 61 29.11 9.10 -17.20
N SER A 62 28.23 8.20 -16.73
CA SER A 62 28.48 6.76 -16.64
C SER A 62 28.75 6.12 -17.99
N LEU A 63 27.94 6.43 -19.02
CA LEU A 63 28.16 5.95 -20.37
C LEU A 63 29.46 6.48 -20.98
N VAL A 64 29.78 7.76 -20.75
CA VAL A 64 31.05 8.36 -21.18
C VAL A 64 32.24 7.64 -20.57
N ARG A 65 32.18 7.29 -19.27
CA ARG A 65 33.24 6.53 -18.59
C ARG A 65 33.50 5.15 -19.20
N VAL A 66 32.46 4.50 -19.75
CA VAL A 66 32.58 3.18 -20.39
C VAL A 66 32.77 3.26 -21.91
N GLY A 67 33.12 4.45 -22.44
CA GLY A 67 33.60 4.62 -23.81
C GLY A 67 32.56 5.18 -24.80
N TRP A 68 31.38 5.58 -24.35
CA TRP A 68 30.46 6.34 -25.18
C TRP A 68 30.97 7.78 -25.38
N ARG A 69 30.60 8.38 -26.50
CA ARG A 69 30.91 9.77 -26.80
C ARG A 69 29.69 10.63 -26.53
N SER A 70 29.79 11.56 -25.57
CA SER A 70 28.78 12.61 -25.42
C SER A 70 28.83 13.55 -26.63
N GLU A 71 27.67 13.78 -27.25
CA GLU A 71 27.47 14.75 -28.34
C GLU A 71 26.86 16.07 -27.82
N GLY A 72 26.69 16.19 -26.50
CA GLY A 72 26.10 17.34 -25.84
C GLY A 72 24.57 17.26 -25.73
N THR A 73 23.94 18.42 -25.57
CA THR A 73 22.48 18.54 -25.51
C THR A 73 21.89 18.44 -26.93
N GLY A 74 21.10 17.40 -27.19
CA GLY A 74 20.43 17.20 -28.48
C GLY A 74 19.20 18.10 -28.65
N TRP A 75 18.43 18.28 -27.57
CA TRP A 75 17.30 19.21 -27.48
C TRP A 75 17.00 19.53 -26.01
N THR A 76 16.06 20.44 -25.80
CA THR A 76 15.51 20.76 -24.48
C THR A 76 14.09 20.22 -24.41
N ALA A 77 13.75 19.48 -23.35
CA ALA A 77 12.40 18.98 -23.10
C ALA A 77 11.74 19.76 -21.94
N PRO A 78 10.41 19.90 -21.91
CA PRO A 78 9.73 20.35 -20.70
C PRO A 78 9.96 19.33 -19.56
N THR A 79 9.98 19.81 -18.31
CA THR A 79 9.97 18.90 -17.15
C THR A 79 8.62 18.24 -16.95
N LYS A 80 7.53 18.84 -17.47
CA LYS A 80 6.17 18.29 -17.46
C LYS A 80 5.32 18.85 -18.60
N SER A 81 4.49 18.00 -19.20
CA SER A 81 3.43 18.35 -20.15
C SER A 81 2.35 17.25 -20.16
N ASP A 82 1.31 17.38 -20.97
CA ASP A 82 0.28 16.34 -21.11
C ASP A 82 0.72 15.20 -22.04
N THR A 83 1.86 15.34 -22.72
CA THR A 83 2.32 14.41 -23.77
C THR A 83 3.61 13.68 -23.36
N PRO A 84 3.53 12.48 -22.74
CA PRO A 84 4.70 11.72 -22.31
C PRO A 84 5.45 11.05 -23.47
N VAL A 85 6.77 10.89 -23.30
CA VAL A 85 7.63 10.04 -24.14
C VAL A 85 8.11 8.86 -23.29
N TYR A 86 7.63 7.66 -23.63
CA TYR A 86 7.95 6.41 -22.93
C TYR A 86 9.32 5.90 -23.32
N ARG A 87 10.10 5.43 -22.34
CA ARG A 87 11.41 4.80 -22.52
C ARG A 87 11.27 3.28 -22.35
N LEU A 88 11.84 2.53 -23.29
CA LEU A 88 11.87 1.07 -23.24
C LEU A 88 13.28 0.55 -23.50
N TYR A 89 13.65 -0.52 -22.82
CA TYR A 89 14.92 -1.21 -22.99
C TYR A 89 14.71 -2.64 -23.51
N ASN A 90 15.53 -3.04 -24.48
CA ASN A 90 15.54 -4.40 -25.00
C ASN A 90 16.70 -5.20 -24.40
N PRO A 91 16.44 -6.11 -23.44
CA PRO A 91 17.50 -6.87 -22.79
C PRO A 91 18.23 -7.83 -23.74
N ASN A 92 17.63 -8.19 -24.88
CA ASN A 92 18.22 -9.15 -25.83
C ASN A 92 19.17 -8.51 -26.84
N ALA A 93 18.98 -7.23 -27.15
CA ALA A 93 19.81 -6.50 -28.12
C ALA A 93 20.65 -5.39 -27.49
N GLY A 94 20.30 -4.94 -26.28
CA GLY A 94 21.00 -3.86 -25.59
C GLY A 94 20.61 -2.46 -26.07
N ASP A 95 19.53 -2.32 -26.84
CA ASP A 95 19.07 -1.05 -27.39
C ASP A 95 17.89 -0.45 -26.62
N HIS A 96 17.73 0.88 -26.75
CA HIS A 96 16.61 1.63 -26.17
C HIS A 96 15.68 2.13 -27.27
N HIS A 97 14.39 2.17 -26.95
CA HIS A 97 13.35 2.74 -27.78
C HIS A 97 12.56 3.82 -27.05
N TYR A 98 12.15 4.83 -27.81
CA TYR A 98 11.45 6.00 -27.27
C TYR A 98 10.22 6.30 -28.12
N THR A 99 9.06 6.43 -27.48
CA THR A 99 7.80 6.61 -28.20
C THR A 99 6.77 7.38 -27.40
N MET A 100 5.97 8.22 -28.06
CA MET A 100 4.76 8.81 -27.48
C MET A 100 3.55 7.84 -27.54
N SER A 101 3.68 6.72 -28.26
CA SER A 101 2.59 5.78 -28.47
C SER A 101 2.53 4.76 -27.34
N ALA A 102 1.55 4.91 -26.45
CA ALA A 102 1.24 3.90 -25.44
C ALA A 102 1.00 2.51 -26.07
N TYR A 103 0.39 2.47 -27.26
CA TYR A 103 0.20 1.22 -27.99
C TYR A 103 1.52 0.56 -28.43
N GLU A 104 2.49 1.35 -28.91
CA GLU A 104 3.82 0.83 -29.29
C GLU A 104 4.57 0.33 -28.06
N ARG A 105 4.53 1.09 -26.95
CA ARG A 105 5.07 0.68 -25.65
C ARG A 105 4.48 -0.67 -25.22
N ASP A 106 3.16 -0.78 -25.15
CA ASP A 106 2.47 -1.98 -24.67
C ASP A 106 2.73 -3.19 -25.59
N SER A 107 2.89 -2.95 -26.89
CA SER A 107 3.21 -4.00 -27.87
C SER A 107 4.64 -4.51 -27.72
N LEU A 108 5.60 -3.64 -27.42
CA LEU A 108 7.00 -4.00 -27.18
C LEU A 108 7.17 -4.74 -25.86
N VAL A 109 6.49 -4.30 -24.80
CA VAL A 109 6.48 -4.99 -23.49
C VAL A 109 6.01 -6.43 -23.64
N LYS A 110 4.93 -6.66 -24.41
CA LYS A 110 4.40 -8.00 -24.69
C LYS A 110 5.39 -8.94 -25.39
N VAL A 111 6.38 -8.41 -26.10
CA VAL A 111 7.41 -9.20 -26.79
C VAL A 111 8.75 -9.19 -26.06
N GLY A 112 8.76 -8.81 -24.79
CA GLY A 112 9.91 -8.97 -23.88
C GLY A 112 10.82 -7.74 -23.76
N TRP A 113 10.34 -6.55 -24.12
CA TRP A 113 11.02 -5.30 -23.76
C TRP A 113 10.64 -4.87 -22.34
N ASN A 114 11.58 -4.24 -21.65
CA ASN A 114 11.35 -3.66 -20.34
C ASN A 114 10.84 -2.22 -20.51
N TYR A 115 9.71 -1.89 -19.89
CA TYR A 115 9.25 -0.50 -19.80
C TYR A 115 9.94 0.17 -18.62
N GLU A 116 10.64 1.28 -18.89
CA GLU A 116 11.46 1.98 -17.90
C GLU A 116 10.82 3.32 -17.47
N GLY A 117 9.50 3.47 -17.67
CA GLY A 117 8.77 4.68 -17.32
C GLY A 117 8.75 5.77 -18.39
N ILE A 118 8.35 6.96 -17.97
CA ILE A 118 8.38 8.18 -18.80
C ILE A 118 9.81 8.70 -18.80
N GLY A 119 10.46 8.72 -19.96
CA GLY A 119 11.82 9.25 -20.07
C GLY A 119 11.84 10.78 -19.99
N TRP A 120 10.90 11.43 -20.69
CA TRP A 120 10.69 12.88 -20.67
C TRP A 120 9.31 13.20 -21.28
N TYR A 121 8.99 14.49 -21.36
CA TYR A 121 7.75 15.00 -21.93
C TYR A 121 8.00 15.68 -23.28
N SER A 122 7.04 15.57 -24.21
CA SER A 122 7.01 16.34 -25.45
C SER A 122 6.42 17.72 -25.17
N SER A 123 6.95 18.77 -25.80
CA SER A 123 6.33 20.10 -25.72
C SER A 123 4.97 20.11 -26.41
N ASP A 124 3.94 20.55 -25.69
CA ASP A 124 2.58 20.69 -26.21
C ASP A 124 2.45 21.94 -27.11
N GLU A 125 3.46 22.83 -27.11
CA GLU A 125 3.53 23.97 -28.03
C GLU A 125 3.94 23.58 -29.46
N GLU A 126 4.48 22.37 -29.64
CA GLU A 126 4.89 21.80 -30.93
C GLU A 126 5.87 22.66 -31.77
N LYS A 127 6.76 23.43 -31.13
CA LYS A 127 7.64 24.39 -31.82
C LYS A 127 8.93 23.80 -32.40
N VAL A 128 9.59 22.89 -31.68
CA VAL A 128 10.88 22.31 -32.11
C VAL A 128 10.69 20.84 -32.44
N PRO A 129 10.51 20.46 -33.72
CA PRO A 129 10.27 19.07 -34.08
C PRO A 129 11.52 18.20 -33.93
N LEU A 130 11.35 17.00 -33.35
CA LEU A 130 12.36 15.95 -33.40
C LEU A 130 11.99 14.91 -34.45
N TYR A 131 12.81 14.82 -35.48
CA TYR A 131 12.64 13.85 -36.55
C TYR A 131 13.13 12.47 -36.09
N ARG A 132 12.27 11.45 -36.23
CA ARG A 132 12.56 10.04 -35.96
C ARG A 132 12.97 9.34 -37.26
N GLN A 133 14.10 8.64 -37.24
CA GLN A 133 14.53 7.78 -38.34
C GLN A 133 14.84 6.38 -37.83
N TYR A 134 14.46 5.37 -38.62
CA TYR A 134 14.76 3.96 -38.35
C TYR A 134 15.81 3.43 -39.33
N ASN A 135 16.81 2.74 -38.82
CA ASN A 135 17.82 2.04 -39.61
C ASN A 135 17.44 0.56 -39.81
N PRO A 136 16.89 0.16 -40.97
CA PRO A 136 16.57 -1.23 -41.24
C PRO A 136 17.81 -2.12 -41.45
N ASN A 137 19.00 -1.53 -41.60
CA ASN A 137 20.24 -2.26 -41.86
C ASN A 137 21.07 -2.52 -40.60
N ALA A 138 20.65 -2.00 -39.44
CA ALA A 138 21.27 -2.31 -38.15
C ALA A 138 20.92 -3.73 -37.71
N ARG A 139 21.82 -4.40 -36.98
CA ARG A 139 21.68 -5.82 -36.61
C ARG A 139 20.43 -6.12 -35.77
N ALA A 140 19.97 -5.18 -34.96
CA ALA A 140 18.73 -5.25 -34.18
C ALA A 140 17.68 -4.20 -34.60
N GLY A 141 17.91 -3.49 -35.72
CA GLY A 141 17.30 -2.18 -35.95
C GLY A 141 17.92 -1.10 -35.05
N SER A 142 17.83 0.17 -35.43
CA SER A 142 18.17 1.28 -34.53
C SER A 142 17.40 2.54 -34.89
N HIS A 143 17.12 3.39 -33.90
CA HIS A 143 16.47 4.67 -34.12
C HIS A 143 17.42 5.84 -33.88
N ASN A 144 17.22 6.92 -34.61
CA ASN A 144 17.84 8.21 -34.37
C ASN A 144 16.76 9.27 -34.20
N TYR A 145 17.01 10.19 -33.28
CA TYR A 145 16.16 11.33 -32.97
C TYR A 145 16.98 12.61 -33.05
N THR A 146 16.54 13.56 -33.88
CA THR A 146 17.29 14.79 -34.11
C THR A 146 16.38 15.97 -34.42
N THR A 147 16.76 17.15 -33.92
CA THR A 147 16.14 18.44 -34.30
C THR A 147 16.65 18.92 -35.68
N SER A 148 17.74 18.34 -36.18
CA SER A 148 18.35 18.72 -37.46
C SER A 148 17.66 18.05 -38.63
N LYS A 149 16.87 18.83 -39.37
CA LYS A 149 16.29 18.37 -40.65
C LYS A 149 17.38 17.96 -41.66
N GLY A 150 18.55 18.60 -41.62
CA GLY A 150 19.69 18.25 -42.46
C GLY A 150 20.27 16.87 -42.13
N GLU A 151 20.37 16.51 -40.85
CA GLU A 151 20.81 15.18 -40.40
C GLU A 151 19.78 14.11 -40.81
N ASN A 152 18.50 14.35 -40.56
CA ASN A 152 17.41 13.49 -41.02
C ASN A 152 17.54 13.19 -42.53
N ASP A 153 17.67 14.23 -43.35
CA ASP A 153 17.72 14.10 -44.80
C ASP A 153 19.01 13.41 -45.28
N HIS A 154 20.10 13.55 -44.52
CA HIS A 154 21.35 12.86 -44.79
C HIS A 154 21.25 11.37 -44.48
N LEU A 155 20.74 10.99 -43.31
CA LEU A 155 20.56 9.57 -42.92
C LEU A 155 19.60 8.85 -43.88
N VAL A 156 18.52 9.51 -44.29
CA VAL A 156 17.58 8.95 -45.28
C VAL A 156 18.27 8.68 -46.62
N LYS A 157 19.15 9.57 -47.09
CA LYS A 157 19.96 9.32 -48.30
C LYS A 157 20.91 8.15 -48.15
N LEU A 158 21.36 7.85 -46.93
CA LEU A 158 22.19 6.69 -46.60
C LEU A 158 21.38 5.40 -46.38
N GLY A 159 20.07 5.42 -46.64
CA GLY A 159 19.22 4.23 -46.61
C GLY A 159 18.41 4.04 -45.32
N TRP A 160 18.43 5.01 -44.40
CA TRP A 160 17.51 5.02 -43.26
C TRP A 160 16.09 5.38 -43.71
N ARG A 161 15.09 4.95 -42.95
CA ARG A 161 13.68 5.27 -43.19
C ARG A 161 13.28 6.43 -42.28
N ALA A 162 12.76 7.51 -42.87
CA ALA A 162 12.14 8.57 -42.08
C ALA A 162 10.75 8.13 -41.60
N GLU A 163 10.48 8.32 -40.31
CA GLU A 163 9.21 7.95 -39.67
C GLU A 163 8.38 9.18 -39.26
N GLY A 164 8.86 10.37 -39.61
CA GLY A 164 8.18 11.63 -39.32
C GLY A 164 8.71 12.30 -38.05
N ILE A 165 7.85 13.05 -37.37
CA ILE A 165 8.16 13.70 -36.10
C ILE A 165 7.85 12.70 -34.99
N GLY A 166 8.85 12.40 -34.16
CA GLY A 166 8.69 11.54 -32.99
C GLY A 166 8.02 12.26 -31.83
N TRP A 167 8.43 13.49 -31.55
CA TRP A 167 7.91 14.40 -30.52
C TRP A 167 8.48 15.82 -30.73
N TYR A 168 8.20 16.73 -29.80
CA TYR A 168 8.65 18.12 -29.85
C TYR A 168 9.47 18.51 -28.61
N GLY A 169 10.50 19.34 -28.82
CA GLY A 169 11.25 20.03 -27.77
C GLY A 169 10.79 21.47 -27.58
N VAL A 170 11.35 22.13 -26.56
CA VAL A 170 11.10 23.54 -26.23
C VAL A 170 12.02 24.45 -27.06
N ASP A 171 11.50 25.58 -27.52
CA ASP A 171 12.30 26.61 -28.21
C ASP A 171 13.33 27.24 -27.25
N ALA A 172 14.62 27.10 -27.57
CA ALA A 172 15.78 27.39 -26.71
C ALA A 172 15.99 28.88 -26.33
N SER A 173 14.97 29.74 -26.52
CA SER A 173 14.89 31.02 -25.80
C SER A 173 14.45 30.85 -24.33
N ALA A 174 13.87 29.69 -23.99
CA ALA A 174 13.79 29.22 -22.61
C ALA A 174 15.20 28.85 -22.14
N LYS A 175 15.75 29.66 -21.23
CA LYS A 175 17.00 29.36 -20.55
C LYS A 175 16.87 27.95 -19.95
N PRO A 176 17.79 26.99 -20.23
CA PRO A 176 17.76 25.71 -19.53
C PRO A 176 17.72 26.01 -18.03
N ALA A 177 16.91 25.26 -17.27
CA ALA A 177 16.97 25.37 -15.83
C ALA A 177 18.45 25.28 -15.41
N PRO A 178 18.91 26.13 -14.48
CA PRO A 178 20.25 25.97 -13.92
C PRO A 178 20.42 24.51 -13.50
N ALA A 179 21.60 23.93 -13.75
CA ALA A 179 21.90 22.62 -13.22
C ALA A 179 21.69 22.67 -11.69
N PRO A 180 21.14 21.61 -11.08
CA PRO A 180 20.90 21.59 -9.63
C PRO A 180 22.17 22.00 -8.89
N GLU A 181 22.02 22.96 -7.98
CA GLU A 181 23.14 23.48 -7.19
C GLU A 181 23.35 22.58 -5.97
N LEU A 182 24.61 22.30 -5.65
CA LEU A 182 24.96 21.53 -4.46
C LEU A 182 24.60 22.33 -3.20
N VAL A 183 23.72 21.77 -2.37
CA VAL A 183 23.28 22.36 -1.09
C VAL A 183 24.20 21.92 0.04
N ALA A 184 24.47 20.61 0.10
CA ALA A 184 25.29 20.02 1.16
C ALA A 184 25.98 18.76 0.66
N GLU A 185 27.13 18.43 1.25
CA GLU A 185 27.84 17.17 1.01
C GLU A 185 28.58 16.73 2.27
N GLY A 186 28.85 15.43 2.38
CA GLY A 186 29.53 14.88 3.54
C GLY A 186 30.05 13.47 3.34
N GLN A 187 30.70 12.95 4.39
CA GLN A 187 31.02 11.52 4.48
C GLN A 187 29.81 10.76 5.03
N PHE A 188 29.68 9.51 4.60
CA PHE A 188 28.55 8.64 4.89
C PHE A 188 29.08 7.23 5.21
N GLY A 189 28.79 6.70 6.41
CA GLY A 189 29.23 5.36 6.81
C GLY A 189 30.75 5.12 6.69
N GLU A 190 31.12 3.88 6.38
CA GLU A 190 32.50 3.44 6.16
C GLU A 190 32.85 3.51 4.66
N GLY A 191 33.28 4.69 4.22
CA GLY A 191 33.84 4.87 2.86
C GLY A 191 32.82 5.24 1.79
N CYS A 192 31.71 5.88 2.15
CA CYS A 192 30.83 6.57 1.20
C CYS A 192 30.85 8.09 1.41
N THR A 193 30.41 8.81 0.40
CA THR A 193 30.09 10.24 0.42
C THR A 193 28.67 10.46 -0.05
N TRP A 194 28.05 11.54 0.42
CA TRP A 194 26.73 11.97 -0.04
C TRP A 194 26.77 13.40 -0.56
N ARG A 195 25.89 13.72 -1.52
CA ARG A 195 25.66 15.06 -2.07
C ARG A 195 24.17 15.34 -2.20
N LEU A 196 23.69 16.40 -1.56
CA LEU A 196 22.32 16.88 -1.64
C LEU A 196 22.26 18.12 -2.51
N TYR A 197 21.34 18.12 -3.47
CA TYR A 197 21.12 19.22 -4.41
C TYR A 197 19.85 20.02 -4.07
N ASP A 198 19.74 21.21 -4.64
CA ASP A 198 18.63 22.14 -4.38
C ASP A 198 17.28 21.69 -4.94
N ASP A 199 17.30 20.78 -5.91
CA ASP A 199 16.14 20.08 -6.46
C ASP A 199 15.67 18.88 -5.61
N GLY A 200 16.37 18.58 -4.52
CA GLY A 200 16.05 17.48 -3.61
C GLY A 200 16.67 16.14 -3.97
N LYS A 201 17.55 16.08 -4.98
CA LYS A 201 18.31 14.87 -5.29
C LYS A 201 19.40 14.62 -4.23
N LEU A 202 19.46 13.40 -3.72
CA LEU A 202 20.55 12.90 -2.89
C LEU A 202 21.35 11.84 -3.65
N GLU A 203 22.64 12.08 -3.89
CA GLU A 203 23.56 11.12 -4.49
C GLU A 203 24.44 10.47 -3.40
N ILE A 204 24.61 9.14 -3.46
CA ILE A 204 25.47 8.38 -2.54
C ILE A 204 26.49 7.58 -3.35
N SER A 205 27.77 7.77 -3.06
CA SER A 205 28.88 7.16 -3.83
C SER A 205 30.01 6.67 -2.93
N PRO A 206 30.80 5.64 -3.33
CA PRO A 206 32.02 5.28 -2.61
C PRO A 206 33.06 6.41 -2.64
N THR A 207 33.66 6.71 -1.49
CA THR A 207 34.68 7.77 -1.37
C THR A 207 35.91 7.49 -2.23
N ASP A 208 36.27 6.22 -2.42
CA ASP A 208 37.40 5.79 -3.26
C ASP A 208 37.01 5.43 -4.70
N GLY A 209 35.72 5.57 -5.05
CA GLY A 209 35.14 5.19 -6.34
C GLY A 209 35.08 3.69 -6.60
N LYS A 210 35.29 2.83 -5.58
CA LYS A 210 35.28 1.38 -5.70
C LYS A 210 34.27 0.72 -4.78
N SER A 211 34.33 0.99 -3.48
CA SER A 211 33.43 0.38 -2.51
C SER A 211 33.36 1.15 -1.20
N GLY A 212 32.18 1.17 -0.59
CA GLY A 212 31.99 1.68 0.76
C GLY A 212 30.70 1.13 1.36
N THR A 213 30.66 1.05 2.69
CA THR A 213 29.43 0.71 3.42
C THR A 213 28.78 2.00 3.88
N MET A 214 27.51 2.18 3.56
CA MET A 214 26.75 3.38 3.86
C MET A 214 26.26 3.35 5.34
N ALA A 215 25.84 4.48 5.90
CA ALA A 215 25.14 4.54 7.21
C ALA A 215 23.62 4.70 7.00
N ALA A 216 22.83 4.73 8.07
CA ALA A 216 21.43 5.16 7.97
C ALA A 216 21.36 6.68 7.67
N LEU A 217 20.41 7.13 6.82
CA LEU A 217 20.20 8.57 6.61
C LEU A 217 19.91 9.30 7.93
N PRO A 218 19.03 8.76 8.82
CA PRO A 218 18.87 9.27 10.18
C PRO A 218 20.17 9.20 10.97
N GLY A 219 20.67 10.36 11.38
CA GLY A 219 21.92 10.50 12.12
C GLY A 219 23.09 11.01 11.28
N VAL A 220 22.92 11.11 9.95
CA VAL A 220 23.88 11.79 9.07
C VAL A 220 23.31 13.06 8.46
N LEU A 221 22.07 12.99 7.95
CA LEU A 221 21.34 14.17 7.47
C LEU A 221 20.57 14.81 8.63
N ASP A 222 20.50 16.14 8.62
CA ASP A 222 19.57 16.84 9.52
C ASP A 222 18.11 16.73 9.02
N LYS A 223 17.17 17.14 9.86
CA LYS A 223 15.74 17.01 9.56
C LYS A 223 15.32 17.80 8.31
N GLU A 224 15.90 18.97 8.05
CA GLU A 224 15.58 19.77 6.87
C GLU A 224 16.14 19.16 5.59
N GLU A 225 17.32 18.54 5.67
CA GLU A 225 17.94 17.81 4.57
C GLU A 225 17.14 16.56 4.19
N VAL A 226 16.68 15.77 5.17
CA VAL A 226 15.81 14.61 4.89
C VAL A 226 14.48 15.07 4.29
N LEU A 227 13.87 16.13 4.83
CA LEU A 227 12.64 16.71 4.27
C LEU A 227 12.82 17.37 2.90
N ARG A 228 14.05 17.64 2.47
CA ARG A 228 14.36 18.12 1.12
C ARG A 228 14.57 16.97 0.14
N THR A 229 14.89 15.78 0.64
CA THR A 229 15.25 14.63 -0.21
C THR A 229 14.00 14.06 -0.86
N THR A 230 13.85 14.28 -2.16
CA THR A 230 12.73 13.78 -2.99
C THR A 230 13.16 12.65 -3.91
N SER A 231 14.45 12.54 -4.22
CA SER A 231 15.01 11.43 -5.00
C SER A 231 16.36 10.99 -4.47
N ILE A 232 16.62 9.70 -4.50
CA ILE A 232 17.91 9.12 -4.09
C ILE A 232 18.54 8.37 -5.28
N VAL A 233 19.85 8.53 -5.48
CA VAL A 233 20.63 7.76 -6.46
C VAL A 233 21.83 7.14 -5.77
N ILE A 234 21.98 5.83 -5.89
CA ILE A 234 23.06 5.06 -5.28
C ILE A 234 24.00 4.53 -6.37
N ASP A 235 25.27 4.92 -6.28
CA ASP A 235 26.30 4.50 -7.23
C ASP A 235 26.78 3.06 -6.95
N ARG A 236 27.39 2.45 -7.96
CA ARG A 236 28.03 1.14 -7.84
C ARG A 236 29.10 1.10 -6.75
N GLY A 237 29.08 0.01 -5.99
CA GLY A 237 30.05 -0.26 -4.93
C GLY A 237 29.58 0.15 -3.54
N VAL A 238 28.42 0.82 -3.43
CA VAL A 238 27.80 1.11 -2.14
C VAL A 238 27.16 -0.16 -1.58
N LYS A 239 27.43 -0.43 -0.29
CA LYS A 239 26.87 -1.54 0.46
C LYS A 239 25.99 -1.02 1.59
N ALA A 240 24.89 -1.70 1.84
CA ALA A 240 24.08 -1.47 3.02
C ALA A 240 24.75 -2.09 4.27
N PRO A 241 24.65 -1.45 5.44
CA PRO A 241 25.11 -2.04 6.71
C PRO A 241 24.22 -3.22 7.14
N ALA A 242 24.75 -4.15 7.95
CA ALA A 242 24.00 -5.33 8.40
C ALA A 242 22.67 -4.97 9.11
N ASP A 243 22.70 -3.91 9.92
CA ASP A 243 21.52 -3.22 10.41
C ASP A 243 21.22 -2.03 9.50
N SER A 244 20.24 -2.21 8.64
CA SER A 244 19.72 -1.19 7.73
C SER A 244 18.33 -0.69 8.15
N SER A 245 18.04 -0.75 9.45
CA SER A 245 16.79 -0.22 10.00
C SER A 245 16.65 1.28 9.72
N SER A 246 15.51 1.66 9.14
CA SER A 246 15.19 3.03 8.73
C SER A 246 16.26 3.67 7.84
N LEU A 247 16.90 2.90 6.95
CA LEU A 247 17.99 3.38 6.10
C LEU A 247 17.61 4.62 5.29
N PHE A 248 16.39 4.68 4.76
CA PHE A 248 15.87 5.77 3.94
C PHE A 248 14.66 6.51 4.56
N ALA A 249 14.24 6.12 5.76
CA ALA A 249 13.13 6.70 6.50
C ALA A 249 13.63 7.69 7.56
N LEU A 250 12.72 8.38 8.26
CA LEU A 250 13.06 9.13 9.48
C LEU A 250 12.83 8.25 10.72
N ARG A 251 13.83 8.20 11.60
CA ARG A 251 13.68 7.57 12.93
C ARG A 251 12.78 8.46 13.81
N ASP A 252 11.89 7.83 14.58
CA ASP A 252 11.04 8.47 15.61
C ASP A 252 9.92 9.41 15.10
N VAL A 253 9.41 9.17 13.90
CA VAL A 253 8.20 9.85 13.43
C VAL A 253 7.06 8.88 13.20
N ASP A 254 5.88 9.27 13.70
CA ASP A 254 4.65 8.53 13.45
C ASP A 254 4.30 8.63 11.95
N PRO A 255 4.25 7.49 11.21
CA PRO A 255 3.98 7.49 9.78
C PRO A 255 2.62 8.08 9.42
N PHE A 256 1.66 8.13 10.37
CA PHE A 256 0.35 8.73 10.16
C PHE A 256 0.34 10.26 10.28
N TYR A 257 1.36 10.87 10.89
CA TYR A 257 1.44 12.32 11.09
C TYR A 257 2.61 13.00 10.38
N PHE A 258 3.62 12.24 9.96
CA PHE A 258 4.82 12.80 9.37
C PHE A 258 5.29 11.94 8.20
N ARG A 259 5.55 12.61 7.07
CA ARG A 259 5.75 11.96 5.77
C ARG A 259 7.13 12.33 5.22
N VAL A 260 7.86 11.33 4.74
CA VAL A 260 9.11 11.56 4.00
C VAL A 260 8.74 11.80 2.54
N PRO A 261 9.18 12.92 1.92
CA PRO A 261 8.77 13.27 0.56
C PRO A 261 9.53 12.49 -0.52
N LEU A 262 10.08 11.32 -0.19
CA LEU A 262 10.83 10.50 -1.13
C LEU A 262 9.90 9.96 -2.21
N GLU A 263 10.04 10.46 -3.43
CA GLU A 263 9.21 10.09 -4.59
C GLU A 263 9.85 8.96 -5.41
N SER A 264 11.18 8.88 -5.43
CA SER A 264 11.92 7.89 -6.23
C SER A 264 13.28 7.53 -5.63
N ILE A 265 13.73 6.31 -5.89
CA ILE A 265 15.05 5.84 -5.47
C ILE A 265 15.65 4.94 -6.54
N ASP A 266 16.84 5.26 -7.05
CA ASP A 266 17.66 4.32 -7.83
C ASP A 266 18.63 3.59 -6.90
N ALA A 267 18.14 2.51 -6.27
CA ALA A 267 18.93 1.62 -5.42
C ALA A 267 19.32 0.31 -6.11
N SER A 268 19.27 0.28 -7.44
CA SER A 268 19.62 -0.90 -8.24
C SER A 268 21.08 -1.36 -8.05
N ASN A 269 21.95 -0.44 -7.63
CA ASN A 269 23.37 -0.70 -7.36
C ASN A 269 23.69 -0.95 -5.87
N LEU A 270 22.70 -0.88 -4.98
CA LEU A 270 22.91 -1.10 -3.55
C LEU A 270 23.11 -2.59 -3.27
N ASP A 271 24.26 -2.97 -2.73
CA ASP A 271 24.50 -4.34 -2.26
C ASP A 271 23.90 -4.53 -0.87
N VAL A 272 22.81 -5.30 -0.81
CA VAL A 272 22.09 -5.66 0.43
C VAL A 272 22.32 -7.11 0.88
N SER A 273 23.21 -7.85 0.21
CA SER A 273 23.43 -9.29 0.49
C SER A 273 23.96 -9.59 1.90
N GLY A 274 24.48 -8.57 2.60
CA GLY A 274 24.96 -8.67 3.98
C GLY A 274 23.98 -8.14 5.03
N VAL A 275 22.76 -7.74 4.64
CA VAL A 275 21.77 -7.15 5.54
C VAL A 275 21.01 -8.25 6.28
N THR A 276 20.84 -8.08 7.60
CA THR A 276 20.04 -8.96 8.46
C THR A 276 18.78 -8.27 8.99
N ASN A 277 18.79 -6.94 9.12
CA ASN A 277 17.65 -6.14 9.56
C ASN A 277 17.36 -5.04 8.51
N MET A 278 16.15 -5.03 7.95
CA MET A 278 15.63 -4.02 7.02
C MET A 278 14.43 -3.24 7.61
N SER A 279 14.24 -3.27 8.92
CA SER A 279 13.03 -2.78 9.57
C SER A 279 12.82 -1.29 9.28
N GLY A 280 11.65 -0.92 8.77
CA GLY A 280 11.27 0.46 8.51
C GLY A 280 12.13 1.15 7.45
N MET A 281 12.84 0.41 6.58
CA MET A 281 13.78 0.96 5.60
C MET A 281 13.20 2.12 4.78
N PHE A 282 11.93 2.02 4.37
CA PHE A 282 11.18 3.03 3.61
C PHE A 282 9.95 3.57 4.37
N ARG A 283 9.87 3.37 5.68
CA ARG A 283 8.72 3.78 6.50
C ARG A 283 8.33 5.25 6.29
N GLY A 284 7.05 5.50 6.02
CA GLY A 284 6.47 6.83 5.81
C GLY A 284 6.85 7.50 4.49
N CYS A 285 7.45 6.78 3.53
CA CYS A 285 7.73 7.28 2.19
C CYS A 285 6.46 7.21 1.32
N GLU A 286 5.44 8.00 1.65
CA GLU A 286 4.13 7.97 0.98
C GLU A 286 4.24 8.15 -0.54
N ALA A 287 5.13 9.02 -1.03
CA ALA A 287 5.25 9.26 -2.46
C ALA A 287 6.00 8.13 -3.21
N LEU A 288 6.61 7.18 -2.49
CA LEU A 288 7.35 6.07 -3.09
C LEU A 288 6.38 4.98 -3.53
N SER A 289 6.16 4.90 -4.85
CA SER A 289 5.25 3.92 -5.47
C SER A 289 5.95 2.94 -6.42
N ASP A 290 7.11 3.30 -6.97
CA ASP A 290 7.90 2.44 -7.86
C ASP A 290 8.95 1.65 -7.08
N LEU A 291 8.74 0.35 -6.97
CA LEU A 291 9.66 -0.59 -6.30
C LEU A 291 10.61 -1.30 -7.28
N SER A 292 10.54 -1.03 -8.59
CA SER A 292 11.40 -1.68 -9.59
C SER A 292 12.91 -1.60 -9.31
N PRO A 293 13.44 -0.53 -8.68
CA PRO A 293 14.87 -0.45 -8.34
C PRO A 293 15.31 -1.45 -7.26
N LEU A 294 14.38 -2.11 -6.58
CA LEU A 294 14.63 -3.11 -5.54
C LEU A 294 14.63 -4.56 -6.07
N ALA A 295 14.26 -4.76 -7.34
CA ALA A 295 13.98 -6.10 -7.89
C ALA A 295 15.18 -7.06 -7.87
N SER A 296 16.40 -6.53 -7.94
CA SER A 296 17.63 -7.32 -7.96
C SER A 296 18.28 -7.54 -6.59
N TRP A 297 17.61 -7.14 -5.50
CA TRP A 297 18.14 -7.28 -4.16
C TRP A 297 18.21 -8.75 -3.72
N ASP A 298 19.35 -9.14 -3.14
CA ASP A 298 19.52 -10.41 -2.46
C ASP A 298 19.15 -10.23 -0.99
N VAL A 299 17.93 -10.60 -0.63
CA VAL A 299 17.38 -10.49 0.73
C VAL A 299 17.43 -11.82 1.50
N SER A 300 18.11 -12.83 0.98
CA SER A 300 18.14 -14.19 1.57
C SER A 300 18.76 -14.26 2.98
N GLY A 301 19.52 -13.23 3.37
CA GLY A 301 20.10 -13.09 4.71
C GLY A 301 19.25 -12.30 5.73
N VAL A 302 18.13 -11.73 5.30
CA VAL A 302 17.30 -10.84 6.13
C VAL A 302 16.41 -11.66 7.08
N THR A 303 16.37 -11.27 8.35
CA THR A 303 15.51 -11.89 9.37
C THR A 303 14.36 -10.99 9.83
N ASP A 304 14.50 -9.67 9.63
CA ASP A 304 13.54 -8.66 10.10
C ASP A 304 13.21 -7.68 8.96
N MET A 305 11.95 -7.67 8.54
CA MET A 305 11.37 -6.78 7.52
C MET A 305 10.23 -5.93 8.10
N SER A 306 10.13 -5.83 9.42
CA SER A 306 9.05 -5.08 10.08
C SER A 306 8.98 -3.63 9.59
N ASP A 307 7.79 -3.06 9.39
CA ASP A 307 7.54 -1.69 8.93
C ASP A 307 8.19 -1.31 7.57
N MET A 308 8.81 -2.22 6.82
CA MET A 308 9.72 -1.87 5.72
C MET A 308 9.13 -0.87 4.73
N PHE A 309 7.87 -1.05 4.33
CA PHE A 309 7.10 -0.18 3.44
C PHE A 309 5.88 0.46 4.12
N SER A 310 5.82 0.44 5.46
CA SER A 310 4.71 1.02 6.23
C SER A 310 4.48 2.49 5.84
N GLY A 311 3.27 2.83 5.40
CA GLY A 311 2.87 4.16 4.95
C GLY A 311 3.37 4.58 3.56
N CYS A 312 3.91 3.66 2.74
CA CYS A 312 4.23 3.92 1.33
C CYS A 312 3.01 3.75 0.44
N ASP A 313 2.88 4.48 -0.67
CA ASP A 313 1.80 4.29 -1.66
C ASP A 313 2.13 3.22 -2.72
N ALA A 314 2.76 2.12 -2.29
CA ALA A 314 3.13 1.02 -3.15
C ALA A 314 1.88 0.25 -3.62
N SER A 315 1.68 0.16 -4.94
CA SER A 315 0.53 -0.53 -5.55
C SER A 315 0.92 -1.73 -6.41
N ASP A 316 2.17 -1.79 -6.89
CA ASP A 316 2.73 -2.90 -7.66
C ASP A 316 3.86 -3.57 -6.89
N LEU A 317 3.59 -4.79 -6.41
CA LEU A 317 4.57 -5.61 -5.69
C LEU A 317 5.35 -6.55 -6.61
N SER A 318 5.14 -6.52 -7.93
CA SER A 318 5.85 -7.37 -8.91
C SER A 318 7.38 -7.34 -8.77
N PRO A 319 8.02 -6.19 -8.46
CA PRO A 319 9.46 -6.14 -8.20
C PRO A 319 9.93 -7.04 -7.05
N LEU A 320 9.07 -7.35 -6.08
CA LEU A 320 9.41 -8.14 -4.90
C LEU A 320 9.18 -9.66 -5.09
N ALA A 321 8.58 -10.07 -6.22
CA ALA A 321 8.12 -11.44 -6.43
C ALA A 321 9.25 -12.49 -6.36
N SER A 322 10.49 -12.11 -6.70
CA SER A 322 11.65 -13.01 -6.68
C SER A 322 12.47 -12.98 -5.39
N TRP A 323 12.02 -12.23 -4.38
CA TRP A 323 12.71 -12.18 -3.09
C TRP A 323 12.65 -13.52 -2.37
N ASP A 324 13.80 -13.98 -1.88
CA ASP A 324 13.89 -15.12 -0.97
C ASP A 324 13.68 -14.65 0.47
N VAL A 325 12.45 -14.78 0.96
CA VAL A 325 12.05 -14.39 2.32
C VAL A 325 12.05 -15.55 3.31
N SER A 326 12.60 -16.71 2.94
CA SER A 326 12.56 -17.93 3.77
C SER A 326 13.29 -17.81 5.12
N GLY A 327 14.20 -16.83 5.23
CA GLY A 327 14.92 -16.50 6.46
C GLY A 327 14.22 -15.50 7.39
N VAL A 328 13.12 -14.87 6.95
CA VAL A 328 12.46 -13.79 7.68
C VAL A 328 11.60 -14.37 8.81
N THR A 329 11.75 -13.81 10.02
CA THR A 329 10.99 -14.17 11.21
C THR A 329 9.97 -13.10 11.61
N ASP A 330 10.18 -11.85 11.20
CA ASP A 330 9.33 -10.70 11.53
C ASP A 330 8.96 -9.91 10.26
N MET A 331 7.67 -9.83 9.97
CA MET A 331 7.07 -9.05 8.89
C MET A 331 6.02 -8.06 9.41
N SER A 332 6.05 -7.72 10.71
CA SER A 332 5.03 -6.86 11.31
C SER A 332 4.96 -5.52 10.59
N ASP A 333 3.76 -5.03 10.29
CA ASP A 333 3.50 -3.74 9.64
C ASP A 333 4.19 -3.53 8.27
N MET A 334 4.75 -4.57 7.64
CA MET A 334 5.59 -4.41 6.43
C MET A 334 4.93 -3.58 5.33
N PHE A 335 3.63 -3.74 5.09
CA PHE A 335 2.84 -2.98 4.12
C PHE A 335 1.68 -2.19 4.77
N SER A 336 1.76 -1.95 6.08
CA SER A 336 0.71 -1.23 6.83
C SER A 336 0.49 0.17 6.24
N GLY A 337 -0.75 0.57 5.98
CA GLY A 337 -1.08 1.88 5.40
C GLY A 337 -0.70 2.07 3.93
N CYS A 338 -0.42 0.99 3.19
CA CYS A 338 -0.30 1.06 1.73
C CYS A 338 -1.69 1.18 1.07
N ASP A 339 -2.27 2.38 1.13
CA ASP A 339 -3.67 2.64 0.75
C ASP A 339 -4.02 2.25 -0.71
N ALA A 340 -3.07 2.29 -1.64
CA ALA A 340 -3.28 1.87 -3.03
C ALA A 340 -3.05 0.37 -3.31
N LEU A 341 -2.60 -0.41 -2.33
CA LEU A 341 -2.31 -1.83 -2.50
C LEU A 341 -3.59 -2.64 -2.74
N ARG A 342 -3.64 -3.38 -3.85
CA ARG A 342 -4.80 -4.17 -4.28
C ARG A 342 -4.49 -5.61 -4.64
N ASP A 343 -3.30 -5.86 -5.21
CA ASP A 343 -2.93 -7.15 -5.77
C ASP A 343 -1.77 -7.76 -4.98
N LEU A 344 -2.07 -8.89 -4.32
CA LEU A 344 -1.08 -9.66 -3.57
C LEU A 344 -0.49 -10.83 -4.39
N SER A 345 -0.89 -10.99 -5.66
CA SER A 345 -0.37 -12.05 -6.55
C SER A 345 1.15 -12.13 -6.63
N PRO A 346 1.90 -11.02 -6.62
CA PRO A 346 3.36 -11.07 -6.59
C PRO A 346 3.94 -11.79 -5.36
N LEU A 347 3.22 -11.83 -4.24
CA LEU A 347 3.66 -12.45 -2.99
C LEU A 347 3.28 -13.93 -2.86
N ALA A 348 2.51 -14.47 -3.81
CA ALA A 348 1.94 -15.83 -3.71
C ALA A 348 2.99 -16.94 -3.57
N SER A 349 4.20 -16.73 -4.10
CA SER A 349 5.32 -17.69 -4.06
C SER A 349 6.30 -17.48 -2.91
N TRP A 350 6.07 -16.50 -2.04
CA TRP A 350 6.92 -16.30 -0.87
C TRP A 350 6.84 -17.49 0.09
N ASP A 351 7.99 -17.96 0.54
CA ASP A 351 8.09 -18.95 1.61
C ASP A 351 8.08 -18.22 2.96
N VAL A 352 6.89 -18.13 3.56
CA VAL A 352 6.68 -17.48 4.86
C VAL A 352 6.70 -18.47 6.04
N SER A 353 7.13 -19.72 5.80
CA SER A 353 7.11 -20.77 6.83
C SER A 353 7.99 -20.47 8.04
N GLY A 354 8.97 -19.56 7.92
CA GLY A 354 9.82 -19.09 9.02
C GLY A 354 9.24 -17.94 9.86
N VAL A 355 8.17 -17.30 9.40
CA VAL A 355 7.64 -16.07 10.02
C VAL A 355 6.90 -16.38 11.32
N MET A 356 7.20 -15.61 12.37
CA MET A 356 6.60 -15.73 13.70
C MET A 356 5.65 -14.56 14.02
N ASP A 357 5.91 -13.37 13.46
CA ASP A 357 5.11 -12.16 13.67
C ASP A 357 4.64 -11.59 12.31
N MET A 358 3.32 -11.52 12.12
CA MET A 358 2.65 -10.90 10.97
C MET A 358 1.71 -9.75 11.39
N SER A 359 1.90 -9.22 12.60
CA SER A 359 1.06 -8.16 13.16
C SER A 359 0.99 -6.97 12.20
N GLY A 360 -0.20 -6.51 11.82
CA GLY A 360 -0.38 -5.32 11.00
C GLY A 360 0.16 -5.38 9.58
N MET A 361 0.64 -6.54 9.10
CA MET A 361 1.36 -6.65 7.81
C MET A 361 0.63 -5.95 6.64
N PHE A 362 -0.71 -6.05 6.61
CA PHE A 362 -1.58 -5.39 5.63
C PHE A 362 -2.64 -4.49 6.30
N GLY A 363 -2.39 -4.05 7.54
CA GLY A 363 -3.29 -3.17 8.28
C GLY A 363 -3.46 -1.84 7.54
N VAL A 364 -4.65 -1.27 7.57
CA VAL A 364 -4.97 0.02 6.95
C VAL A 364 -4.68 0.05 5.43
N CYS A 365 -4.66 -1.10 4.74
CA CYS A 365 -4.61 -1.14 3.28
C CYS A 365 -6.02 -0.89 2.70
N ALA A 366 -6.42 0.38 2.58
CA ALA A 366 -7.80 0.75 2.26
C ALA A 366 -8.33 0.19 0.92
N ALA A 367 -7.47 -0.12 -0.04
CA ALA A 367 -7.89 -0.72 -1.32
C ALA A 367 -7.83 -2.26 -1.37
N LEU A 368 -7.30 -2.92 -0.33
CA LEU A 368 -7.14 -4.37 -0.30
C LEU A 368 -8.49 -5.06 -0.07
N SER A 369 -8.86 -5.96 -1.00
CA SER A 369 -10.17 -6.61 -1.02
C SER A 369 -10.15 -8.09 -1.44
N ASP A 370 -8.98 -8.66 -1.76
CA ASP A 370 -8.82 -10.05 -2.19
C ASP A 370 -7.60 -10.68 -1.50
N LEU A 371 -7.81 -11.77 -0.76
CA LEU A 371 -6.77 -12.52 -0.04
C LEU A 371 -6.41 -13.83 -0.75
N SER A 372 -7.06 -14.18 -1.86
CA SER A 372 -6.83 -15.44 -2.58
C SER A 372 -5.39 -15.70 -3.00
N PRO A 373 -4.54 -14.69 -3.29
CA PRO A 373 -3.11 -14.91 -3.53
C PRO A 373 -2.35 -15.53 -2.36
N LEU A 374 -2.83 -15.37 -1.13
CA LEU A 374 -2.15 -15.85 0.09
C LEU A 374 -2.49 -17.32 0.44
N ALA A 375 -3.28 -18.00 -0.40
CA ALA A 375 -3.82 -19.33 -0.10
C ALA A 375 -2.79 -20.45 0.04
N SER A 376 -1.56 -20.25 -0.45
CA SER A 376 -0.46 -21.22 -0.34
C SER A 376 0.52 -20.91 0.79
N TRP A 377 0.34 -19.82 1.52
CA TRP A 377 1.23 -19.47 2.63
C TRP A 377 1.12 -20.49 3.77
N ASP A 378 2.28 -20.93 4.26
CA ASP A 378 2.39 -21.75 5.47
C ASP A 378 2.59 -20.81 6.66
N VAL A 379 1.52 -20.61 7.44
CA VAL A 379 1.51 -19.73 8.62
C VAL A 379 1.61 -20.50 9.94
N SER A 380 1.98 -21.79 9.90
CA SER A 380 1.95 -22.67 11.08
C SER A 380 2.90 -22.26 12.22
N ASN A 381 3.91 -21.43 11.93
CA ASN A 381 4.82 -20.87 12.94
C ASN A 381 4.42 -19.47 13.45
N VAL A 382 3.38 -18.86 12.88
CA VAL A 382 2.93 -17.52 13.27
C VAL A 382 2.31 -17.56 14.67
N THR A 383 2.73 -16.64 15.52
CA THR A 383 2.24 -16.48 16.90
C THR A 383 1.37 -15.24 17.09
N SER A 384 1.57 -14.21 16.26
CA SER A 384 0.77 -12.96 16.29
C SER A 384 0.25 -12.61 14.90
N MET A 385 -1.06 -12.35 14.83
CA MET A 385 -1.77 -11.76 13.68
C MET A 385 -2.48 -10.47 14.08
N TYR A 386 -2.02 -9.82 15.17
CA TYR A 386 -2.56 -8.57 15.69
C TYR A 386 -2.78 -7.57 14.55
N ASN A 387 -4.00 -7.10 14.34
CA ASN A 387 -4.33 -6.03 13.39
C ASN A 387 -3.98 -6.31 11.90
N MET A 388 -3.70 -7.57 11.51
CA MET A 388 -3.09 -7.91 10.21
C MET A 388 -3.86 -7.37 8.98
N PHE A 389 -5.19 -7.33 9.03
CA PHE A 389 -6.06 -6.87 7.94
C PHE A 389 -7.04 -5.78 8.37
N SER A 390 -6.75 -5.06 9.45
CA SER A 390 -7.69 -4.03 9.92
C SER A 390 -7.88 -2.93 8.87
N ARG A 391 -9.09 -2.36 8.84
CA ARG A 391 -9.48 -1.25 7.95
C ARG A 391 -9.22 -1.50 6.47
N CYS A 392 -9.20 -2.78 6.05
CA CYS A 392 -9.25 -3.17 4.65
C CYS A 392 -10.69 -3.15 4.12
N THR A 393 -10.88 -3.29 2.80
CA THR A 393 -12.22 -3.32 2.15
C THR A 393 -12.70 -4.74 1.84
N LEU A 394 -12.28 -5.70 2.65
CA LEU A 394 -12.65 -7.12 2.57
C LEU A 394 -14.16 -7.31 2.73
N LYS A 395 -14.74 -8.15 1.87
CA LYS A 395 -16.16 -8.55 1.92
C LYS A 395 -16.36 -9.98 2.41
N ASP A 396 -15.40 -10.81 2.04
CA ASP A 396 -15.19 -12.18 2.46
C ASP A 396 -13.70 -12.35 2.77
N LEU A 397 -13.35 -13.51 3.31
CA LEU A 397 -11.99 -13.87 3.70
C LEU A 397 -11.47 -15.02 2.82
N ALA A 398 -11.93 -15.12 1.57
CA ALA A 398 -11.52 -16.20 0.70
C ALA A 398 -10.02 -16.14 0.41
N GLY A 399 -9.33 -17.27 0.53
CA GLY A 399 -7.88 -17.36 0.44
C GLY A 399 -7.18 -17.73 1.74
N ILE A 400 -7.81 -17.55 2.91
CA ILE A 400 -7.18 -17.90 4.20
C ILE A 400 -7.83 -19.11 4.89
N GLU A 401 -8.69 -19.85 4.18
CA GLU A 401 -9.45 -20.98 4.74
C GLU A 401 -8.58 -22.13 5.22
N LYS A 402 -7.40 -22.29 4.59
CA LYS A 402 -6.49 -23.42 4.80
C LYS A 402 -5.30 -23.09 5.68
N TRP A 403 -5.24 -21.87 6.20
CA TRP A 403 -4.19 -21.48 7.13
C TRP A 403 -4.25 -22.32 8.41
N ASP A 404 -3.11 -22.85 8.83
CA ASP A 404 -2.96 -23.49 10.13
C ASP A 404 -2.68 -22.41 11.18
N VAL A 405 -3.72 -21.99 11.88
CA VAL A 405 -3.64 -20.94 12.91
C VAL A 405 -3.50 -21.50 14.34
N SER A 406 -3.27 -22.81 14.50
CA SER A 406 -3.19 -23.45 15.83
C SER A 406 -2.03 -22.93 16.70
N GLY A 407 -0.99 -22.37 16.06
CA GLY A 407 0.14 -21.70 16.70
C GLY A 407 -0.13 -20.28 17.19
N VAL A 408 -1.18 -19.63 16.70
CA VAL A 408 -1.47 -18.21 16.97
C VAL A 408 -1.95 -18.01 18.40
N ARG A 409 -1.52 -16.92 19.03
CA ARG A 409 -1.88 -16.50 20.40
C ARG A 409 -2.64 -15.17 20.42
N ASP A 410 -2.28 -14.26 19.53
CA ASP A 410 -2.87 -12.92 19.42
C ASP A 410 -3.54 -12.74 18.04
N MET A 411 -4.86 -12.55 18.06
CA MET A 411 -5.69 -12.20 16.91
C MET A 411 -6.41 -10.85 17.11
N ALA A 412 -5.97 -10.05 18.08
CA ALA A 412 -6.64 -8.79 18.39
C ALA A 412 -6.65 -7.86 17.17
N PHE A 413 -7.75 -7.14 16.95
CA PHE A 413 -7.96 -6.23 15.83
C PHE A 413 -7.84 -6.83 14.41
N MET A 414 -7.65 -8.14 14.23
CA MET A 414 -7.24 -8.73 12.95
C MET A 414 -8.08 -8.26 11.73
N PHE A 415 -9.39 -8.11 11.90
CA PHE A 415 -10.32 -7.62 10.86
C PHE A 415 -11.07 -6.33 11.29
N SER A 416 -10.61 -5.64 12.33
CA SER A 416 -11.25 -4.43 12.87
C SER A 416 -11.41 -3.37 11.78
N GLY A 417 -12.62 -2.81 11.64
CA GLY A 417 -12.92 -1.76 10.67
C GLY A 417 -13.04 -2.24 9.22
N CYS A 418 -13.10 -3.54 8.96
CA CYS A 418 -13.49 -4.06 7.65
C CYS A 418 -15.01 -3.90 7.46
N GLU A 419 -15.48 -2.67 7.24
CA GLU A 419 -16.91 -2.32 7.24
C GLU A 419 -17.76 -3.16 6.28
N ALA A 420 -17.17 -3.63 5.17
CA ALA A 420 -17.85 -4.43 4.16
C ALA A 420 -17.86 -5.94 4.44
N LEU A 421 -17.17 -6.40 5.48
CA LEU A 421 -17.01 -7.82 5.79
C LEU A 421 -18.33 -8.42 6.24
N SER A 422 -18.78 -9.46 5.53
CA SER A 422 -20.08 -10.10 5.78
C SER A 422 -20.03 -11.63 5.74
N ASP A 423 -19.04 -12.22 5.08
CA ASP A 423 -18.88 -13.67 4.97
C ASP A 423 -17.66 -14.16 5.75
N LEU A 424 -17.92 -14.86 6.86
CA LEU A 424 -16.91 -15.50 7.71
C LEU A 424 -16.72 -17.00 7.40
N SER A 425 -17.39 -17.55 6.38
CA SER A 425 -17.29 -18.99 6.04
C SER A 425 -15.86 -19.49 5.83
N PRO A 426 -14.90 -18.68 5.35
CA PRO A 426 -13.49 -19.06 5.32
C PRO A 426 -12.90 -19.48 6.68
N LEU A 427 -13.39 -18.92 7.77
CA LEU A 427 -12.85 -19.14 9.11
C LEU A 427 -13.38 -20.39 9.80
N ALA A 428 -14.36 -21.08 9.19
CA ALA A 428 -15.11 -22.14 9.85
C ALA A 428 -14.27 -23.34 10.29
N SER A 429 -13.13 -23.59 9.63
CA SER A 429 -12.23 -24.70 9.93
C SER A 429 -10.98 -24.32 10.73
N TRP A 430 -10.85 -23.06 11.16
CA TRP A 430 -9.72 -22.63 11.96
C TRP A 430 -9.72 -23.27 13.35
N ASP A 431 -8.55 -23.78 13.76
CA ASP A 431 -8.30 -24.22 15.14
C ASP A 431 -7.79 -23.03 15.95
N VAL A 432 -8.70 -22.38 16.67
CA VAL A 432 -8.41 -21.22 17.53
C VAL A 432 -8.18 -21.60 19.00
N SER A 433 -8.08 -22.90 19.33
CA SER A 433 -7.95 -23.38 20.72
C SER A 433 -6.71 -22.86 21.45
N GLY A 434 -5.70 -22.41 20.70
CA GLY A 434 -4.48 -21.80 21.23
C GLY A 434 -4.55 -20.29 21.45
N VAL A 435 -5.58 -19.59 20.95
CA VAL A 435 -5.67 -18.12 20.98
C VAL A 435 -6.03 -17.64 22.39
N THR A 436 -5.36 -16.59 22.86
CA THR A 436 -5.60 -15.98 24.19
C THR A 436 -6.22 -14.59 24.11
N ASP A 437 -6.01 -13.86 23.01
CA ASP A 437 -6.52 -12.50 22.79
C ASP A 437 -7.27 -12.42 21.45
N MET A 438 -8.57 -12.08 21.51
CA MET A 438 -9.45 -11.82 20.37
C MET A 438 -10.08 -10.42 20.46
N SER A 439 -9.52 -9.53 21.28
CA SER A 439 -10.04 -8.20 21.49
C SER A 439 -10.14 -7.45 20.14
N TYR A 440 -11.27 -6.80 19.90
CA TYR A 440 -11.55 -5.98 18.73
C TYR A 440 -11.49 -6.71 17.38
N MET A 441 -11.41 -8.04 17.33
CA MET A 441 -11.14 -8.80 16.10
C MET A 441 -12.07 -8.44 14.94
N PHE A 442 -13.37 -8.24 15.20
CA PHE A 442 -14.38 -7.82 14.22
C PHE A 442 -15.02 -6.47 14.55
N GLN A 443 -14.36 -5.64 15.37
CA GLN A 443 -14.90 -4.33 15.74
C GLN A 443 -15.24 -3.52 14.48
N SER A 444 -16.39 -2.84 14.45
CA SER A 444 -16.84 -1.97 13.36
C SER A 444 -16.96 -2.67 12.00
N CYS A 445 -17.10 -4.00 11.96
CA CYS A 445 -17.53 -4.72 10.76
C CYS A 445 -19.03 -4.52 10.56
N THR A 446 -19.44 -3.33 10.10
CA THR A 446 -20.85 -2.89 10.11
C THR A 446 -21.78 -3.76 9.25
N ALA A 447 -21.27 -4.44 8.23
CA ALA A 447 -22.01 -5.39 7.40
C ALA A 447 -22.13 -6.81 8.00
N LEU A 448 -21.39 -7.11 9.08
CA LEU A 448 -21.37 -8.45 9.67
C LEU A 448 -22.70 -8.78 10.33
N SER A 449 -23.31 -9.89 9.93
CA SER A 449 -24.65 -10.30 10.42
C SER A 449 -24.81 -11.79 10.71
N ASP A 450 -23.93 -12.65 10.19
CA ASP A 450 -23.97 -14.09 10.39
C ASP A 450 -22.69 -14.58 11.08
N LEU A 451 -22.84 -15.16 12.27
CA LEU A 451 -21.75 -15.74 13.06
C LEU A 451 -21.72 -17.27 12.98
N SER A 452 -22.59 -17.91 12.18
CA SER A 452 -22.66 -19.36 12.03
C SER A 452 -21.31 -20.03 11.73
N PRO A 453 -20.42 -19.42 10.93
CA PRO A 453 -19.07 -19.97 10.71
C PRO A 453 -18.23 -20.12 11.98
N LEU A 454 -18.48 -19.32 13.02
CA LEU A 454 -17.71 -19.32 14.27
C LEU A 454 -18.26 -20.30 15.32
N ALA A 455 -19.38 -20.96 15.05
CA ALA A 455 -20.11 -21.75 16.04
C ALA A 455 -19.29 -22.94 16.62
N SER A 456 -18.33 -23.47 15.85
CA SER A 456 -17.47 -24.58 16.25
C SER A 456 -16.12 -24.17 16.82
N TRP A 457 -15.84 -22.87 16.96
CA TRP A 457 -14.59 -22.41 17.57
C TRP A 457 -14.49 -22.84 19.03
N ASP A 458 -13.34 -23.41 19.40
CA ASP A 458 -12.98 -23.66 20.79
C ASP A 458 -12.30 -22.41 21.35
N VAL A 459 -13.07 -21.59 22.08
CA VAL A 459 -12.60 -20.34 22.70
C VAL A 459 -12.21 -20.51 24.17
N SER A 460 -12.10 -21.74 24.67
CA SER A 460 -11.81 -22.01 26.10
C SER A 460 -10.45 -21.48 26.58
N GLY A 461 -9.51 -21.22 25.66
CA GLY A 461 -8.21 -20.59 25.92
C GLY A 461 -8.21 -19.07 25.93
N VAL A 462 -9.29 -18.42 25.48
CA VAL A 462 -9.36 -16.97 25.30
C VAL A 462 -9.57 -16.27 26.65
N THR A 463 -8.79 -15.22 26.90
CA THR A 463 -8.85 -14.42 28.13
C THR A 463 -9.37 -13.00 27.90
N ASP A 464 -9.23 -12.45 26.69
CA ASP A 464 -9.70 -11.11 26.33
C ASP A 464 -10.58 -11.16 25.06
N MET A 465 -11.81 -10.65 25.18
CA MET A 465 -12.79 -10.49 24.09
C MET A 465 -13.33 -9.05 24.04
N GLU A 466 -12.57 -8.07 24.55
CA GLU A 466 -12.96 -6.66 24.53
C GLU A 466 -13.40 -6.23 23.13
N ALA A 467 -14.62 -5.74 22.98
CA ALA A 467 -15.18 -5.22 21.75
C ALA A 467 -15.02 -6.12 20.51
N MET A 468 -14.93 -7.44 20.69
CA MET A 468 -14.74 -8.40 19.58
C MET A 468 -15.76 -8.18 18.45
N PHE A 469 -17.01 -7.88 18.77
CA PHE A 469 -18.08 -7.53 17.80
C PHE A 469 -18.61 -6.09 17.99
N GLY A 470 -17.90 -5.23 18.74
CA GLY A 470 -18.35 -3.88 19.02
C GLY A 470 -18.53 -3.07 17.73
N GLY A 471 -19.66 -2.41 17.52
CA GLY A 471 -19.97 -1.65 16.32
C GLY A 471 -20.39 -2.50 15.11
N CYS A 472 -20.66 -3.80 15.26
CA CYS A 472 -21.28 -4.61 14.21
C CYS A 472 -22.78 -4.28 14.09
N GLU A 473 -23.11 -3.14 13.48
CA GLU A 473 -24.48 -2.60 13.41
C GLU A 473 -25.51 -3.56 12.76
N SER A 474 -25.07 -4.46 11.88
CA SER A 474 -25.96 -5.45 11.25
C SER A 474 -26.18 -6.72 12.08
N LEU A 475 -25.41 -6.93 13.15
CA LEU A 475 -25.43 -8.14 13.96
C LEU A 475 -26.65 -8.17 14.88
N ARG A 476 -27.48 -9.21 14.71
CA ARG A 476 -28.74 -9.38 15.46
C ARG A 476 -28.88 -10.74 16.14
N ASP A 477 -28.36 -11.80 15.52
CA ASP A 477 -28.48 -13.17 15.98
C ASP A 477 -27.18 -13.62 16.67
N LEU A 478 -27.29 -13.93 17.96
CA LEU A 478 -26.18 -14.43 18.79
C LEU A 478 -26.24 -15.95 18.98
N SER A 479 -27.22 -16.65 18.39
CA SER A 479 -27.39 -18.10 18.52
C SER A 479 -26.17 -18.94 18.14
N PRO A 480 -25.31 -18.54 17.17
CA PRO A 480 -24.09 -19.27 16.88
C PRO A 480 -23.10 -19.34 18.05
N LEU A 481 -23.16 -18.39 18.99
CA LEU A 481 -22.21 -18.29 20.11
C LEU A 481 -22.66 -19.09 21.35
N ALA A 482 -23.83 -19.73 21.30
CA ALA A 482 -24.46 -20.35 22.47
C ALA A 482 -23.62 -21.48 23.12
N SER A 483 -22.76 -22.15 22.34
CA SER A 483 -21.90 -23.25 22.80
C SER A 483 -20.48 -22.86 23.17
N TRP A 484 -20.13 -21.57 23.07
CA TRP A 484 -18.79 -21.11 23.45
C TRP A 484 -18.54 -21.29 24.95
N ASP A 485 -17.38 -21.88 25.28
CA ASP A 485 -16.88 -21.94 26.66
C ASP A 485 -16.10 -20.67 26.96
N VAL A 486 -16.76 -19.72 27.63
CA VAL A 486 -16.18 -18.41 28.00
C VAL A 486 -15.66 -18.38 29.44
N SER A 487 -15.54 -19.53 30.11
CA SER A 487 -15.14 -19.59 31.53
C SER A 487 -13.73 -19.07 31.81
N GLY A 488 -12.86 -19.05 30.79
CA GLY A 488 -11.52 -18.46 30.85
C GLY A 488 -11.45 -16.95 30.61
N VAL A 489 -12.54 -16.33 30.12
CA VAL A 489 -12.54 -14.92 29.72
C VAL A 489 -12.57 -14.00 30.95
N THR A 490 -11.73 -12.97 30.92
CA THR A 490 -11.61 -11.98 32.01
C THR A 490 -12.08 -10.58 31.61
N ASN A 491 -12.08 -10.26 30.31
CA ASN A 491 -12.51 -8.98 29.76
C ASN A 491 -13.51 -9.19 28.60
N MET A 492 -14.72 -8.65 28.75
CA MET A 492 -15.79 -8.62 27.74
C MET A 492 -16.30 -7.20 27.51
N SER A 493 -15.52 -6.19 27.88
CA SER A 493 -15.94 -4.78 27.75
C SER A 493 -16.30 -4.49 26.30
N GLY A 494 -17.45 -3.89 26.05
CA GLY A 494 -17.90 -3.53 24.70
C GLY A 494 -18.15 -4.69 23.73
N MET A 495 -18.10 -5.96 24.14
CA MET A 495 -18.11 -7.12 23.23
C MET A 495 -19.21 -7.06 22.16
N PHE A 496 -20.41 -6.61 22.52
CA PHE A 496 -21.56 -6.41 21.62
C PHE A 496 -22.03 -4.95 21.54
N GLY A 497 -21.24 -4.00 22.08
CA GLY A 497 -21.64 -2.59 22.13
C GLY A 497 -21.81 -2.02 20.73
N GLY A 498 -22.97 -1.46 20.40
CA GLY A 498 -23.33 -0.93 19.09
C GLY A 498 -23.86 -1.98 18.10
N CYS A 499 -24.12 -3.21 18.56
CA CYS A 499 -24.83 -4.21 17.76
C CYS A 499 -26.36 -4.01 17.84
N ASP A 500 -27.09 -4.45 16.82
CA ASP A 500 -28.56 -4.46 16.82
C ASP A 500 -29.16 -5.71 17.51
N ALA A 501 -28.40 -6.38 18.38
CA ALA A 501 -28.84 -7.58 19.09
C ALA A 501 -30.04 -7.28 20.02
N SER A 502 -31.05 -8.16 19.99
CA SER A 502 -32.29 -8.01 20.77
C SER A 502 -32.64 -9.23 21.63
N ASP A 503 -32.10 -10.41 21.29
CA ASP A 503 -32.30 -11.65 22.03
C ASP A 503 -30.99 -12.12 22.69
N LEU A 504 -30.98 -12.16 24.02
CA LEU A 504 -29.84 -12.61 24.83
C LEU A 504 -29.97 -14.06 25.29
N SER A 505 -31.05 -14.77 24.92
CA SER A 505 -31.26 -16.18 25.25
C SER A 505 -30.07 -17.09 24.89
N PRO A 506 -29.36 -16.88 23.76
CA PRO A 506 -28.16 -17.64 23.44
C PRO A 506 -27.04 -17.57 24.49
N LEU A 507 -26.95 -16.46 25.23
CA LEU A 507 -25.88 -16.21 26.20
C LEU A 507 -26.23 -16.69 27.63
N ALA A 508 -27.44 -17.19 27.85
CA ALA A 508 -27.95 -17.51 29.19
C ALA A 508 -27.12 -18.59 29.92
N SER A 509 -26.47 -19.48 29.17
CA SER A 509 -25.65 -20.58 29.70
C SER A 509 -24.17 -20.28 29.83
N TRP A 510 -23.72 -19.07 29.45
CA TRP A 510 -22.32 -18.69 29.59
C TRP A 510 -21.90 -18.64 31.06
N ASP A 511 -20.77 -19.28 31.38
CA ASP A 511 -20.11 -19.15 32.68
C ASP A 511 -19.23 -17.89 32.66
N VAL A 512 -19.75 -16.80 33.24
CA VAL A 512 -19.07 -15.51 33.31
C VAL A 512 -18.39 -15.26 34.67
N SER A 513 -18.25 -16.29 35.51
CA SER A 513 -17.72 -16.15 36.87
C SER A 513 -16.25 -15.70 36.93
N GLY A 514 -15.50 -15.93 35.84
CA GLY A 514 -14.12 -15.44 35.66
C GLY A 514 -14.00 -13.99 35.16
N VAL A 515 -15.10 -13.38 34.69
CA VAL A 515 -15.06 -12.05 34.07
C VAL A 515 -14.90 -10.95 35.13
N THR A 516 -14.03 -10.00 34.84
CA THR A 516 -13.73 -8.83 35.70
C THR A 516 -14.17 -7.50 35.07
N HIS A 517 -14.21 -7.40 33.74
CA HIS A 517 -14.58 -6.18 33.01
C HIS A 517 -15.72 -6.47 32.01
N MET A 518 -16.84 -5.76 32.16
CA MET A 518 -18.06 -5.83 31.33
C MET A 518 -18.58 -4.43 30.94
N SER A 519 -17.75 -3.41 31.06
CA SER A 519 -18.13 -2.03 30.71
C SER A 519 -18.65 -1.96 29.29
N SER A 520 -19.79 -1.29 29.07
CA SER A 520 -20.39 -1.08 27.74
C SER A 520 -20.70 -2.35 26.93
N MET A 521 -20.74 -3.55 27.54
CA MET A 521 -20.88 -4.82 26.80
C MET A 521 -22.08 -4.86 25.84
N PHE A 522 -23.20 -4.24 26.21
CA PHE A 522 -24.42 -4.11 25.39
C PHE A 522 -24.81 -2.64 25.18
N PHE A 523 -23.84 -1.73 25.19
CA PHE A 523 -24.06 -0.32 24.87
C PHE A 523 -24.82 -0.20 23.54
N HIS A 524 -25.88 0.60 23.50
CA HIS A 524 -26.65 0.89 22.30
C HIS A 524 -27.28 -0.33 21.58
N CYS A 525 -27.56 -1.43 22.30
CA CYS A 525 -28.27 -2.58 21.73
C CYS A 525 -29.80 -2.39 21.69
N ALA A 526 -30.48 -3.19 20.88
CA ALA A 526 -31.95 -3.19 20.72
C ALA A 526 -32.67 -4.06 21.78
N LEU A 527 -32.19 -4.04 23.02
CA LEU A 527 -32.66 -4.91 24.11
C LEU A 527 -34.00 -4.48 24.69
N SER A 528 -34.85 -5.46 25.00
CA SER A 528 -36.10 -5.25 25.75
C SER A 528 -36.29 -6.20 26.93
N ASP A 529 -35.50 -7.27 27.02
CA ASP A 529 -35.58 -8.29 28.07
C ASP A 529 -34.17 -8.70 28.53
N LEU A 530 -33.93 -8.63 29.84
CA LEU A 530 -32.66 -9.03 30.48
C LEU A 530 -32.79 -10.33 31.28
N SER A 531 -33.95 -10.98 31.26
CA SER A 531 -34.18 -12.26 31.96
C SER A 531 -33.17 -13.35 31.62
N PRO A 532 -32.67 -13.48 30.36
CA PRO A 532 -31.62 -14.44 30.04
C PRO A 532 -30.33 -14.30 30.87
N LEU A 533 -30.02 -13.08 31.34
CA LEU A 533 -28.79 -12.82 32.10
C LEU A 533 -28.97 -13.00 33.62
N ALA A 534 -30.19 -13.29 34.09
CA ALA A 534 -30.49 -13.31 35.53
C ALA A 534 -29.71 -14.37 36.33
N SER A 535 -29.21 -15.42 35.66
CA SER A 535 -28.42 -16.50 36.25
C SER A 535 -26.91 -16.30 36.20
N TRP A 536 -26.41 -15.24 35.56
CA TRP A 536 -24.99 -14.97 35.50
C TRP A 536 -24.40 -14.71 36.89
N ASP A 537 -23.26 -15.35 37.20
CA ASP A 537 -22.47 -15.03 38.38
C ASP A 537 -21.51 -13.88 38.04
N VAL A 538 -21.93 -12.67 38.41
CA VAL A 538 -21.17 -11.44 38.20
C VAL A 538 -20.39 -10.99 39.44
N SER A 539 -20.22 -11.87 40.44
CA SER A 539 -19.61 -11.50 41.72
C SER A 539 -18.12 -11.13 41.62
N GLY A 540 -17.44 -11.61 40.57
CA GLY A 540 -16.05 -11.28 40.24
C GLY A 540 -15.86 -9.95 39.49
N VAL A 541 -16.93 -9.37 38.95
CA VAL A 541 -16.84 -8.19 38.07
C VAL A 541 -16.56 -6.92 38.87
N THR A 542 -15.58 -6.14 38.41
CA THR A 542 -15.16 -4.87 39.00
C THR A 542 -15.59 -3.66 38.17
N GLU A 543 -15.84 -3.83 36.87
CA GLU A 543 -16.28 -2.75 35.98
C GLU A 543 -17.48 -3.15 35.13
N MET A 544 -18.61 -2.43 35.25
CA MET A 544 -19.86 -2.61 34.49
C MET A 544 -20.42 -1.27 34.01
N GLY A 545 -19.58 -0.23 33.94
CA GLY A 545 -20.02 1.11 33.56
C GLY A 545 -20.66 1.09 32.17
N GLY A 546 -21.82 1.71 32.02
CA GLY A 546 -22.51 1.83 30.74
C GLY A 546 -22.95 0.52 30.08
N MET A 547 -22.97 -0.63 30.79
CA MET A 547 -23.23 -1.95 30.19
C MET A 547 -24.49 -2.02 29.32
N PHE A 548 -25.56 -1.30 29.68
CA PHE A 548 -26.81 -1.20 28.92
C PHE A 548 -27.15 0.23 28.48
N TYR A 549 -26.16 1.12 28.48
CA TYR A 549 -26.35 2.53 28.14
C TYR A 549 -26.95 2.67 26.74
N SER A 550 -27.93 3.56 26.58
CA SER A 550 -28.66 3.81 25.32
C SER A 550 -29.37 2.59 24.71
N CYS A 551 -29.70 1.58 25.52
CA CYS A 551 -30.68 0.54 25.15
C CYS A 551 -32.11 1.12 25.19
N SER A 552 -32.45 1.94 24.20
CA SER A 552 -33.67 2.77 24.21
C SER A 552 -35.01 2.03 24.38
N SER A 553 -35.05 0.73 24.06
CA SER A 553 -36.25 -0.12 24.21
C SER A 553 -36.34 -0.83 25.57
N LEU A 554 -35.29 -0.74 26.39
CA LEU A 554 -35.23 -1.41 27.69
C LEU A 554 -36.01 -0.62 28.73
N SER A 555 -37.13 -1.18 29.20
CA SER A 555 -37.99 -0.55 30.23
C SER A 555 -37.98 -1.23 31.59
N ASP A 556 -37.43 -2.45 31.68
CA ASP A 556 -37.42 -3.24 32.92
C ASP A 556 -36.12 -4.03 33.04
N ALA A 557 -35.25 -3.62 33.96
CA ALA A 557 -34.00 -4.28 34.32
C ALA A 557 -34.12 -5.08 35.65
N THR A 558 -35.31 -5.15 36.26
CA THR A 558 -35.51 -5.91 37.51
C THR A 558 -35.22 -7.41 37.45
N PRO A 559 -35.17 -8.10 36.29
CA PRO A 559 -34.66 -9.47 36.23
C PRO A 559 -33.24 -9.63 36.79
N LEU A 560 -32.43 -8.57 36.78
CA LEU A 560 -31.06 -8.58 37.32
C LEU A 560 -31.00 -8.43 38.86
N ASN A 561 -32.13 -8.39 39.57
CA ASN A 561 -32.15 -8.31 41.05
C ASN A 561 -31.43 -9.48 41.75
N SER A 562 -31.25 -10.60 41.07
CA SER A 562 -30.53 -11.78 41.56
C SER A 562 -29.02 -11.61 41.58
N TRP A 563 -28.47 -10.64 40.85
CA TRP A 563 -27.03 -10.43 40.79
C TRP A 563 -26.45 -10.05 42.14
N THR A 564 -25.31 -10.66 42.46
CA THR A 564 -24.50 -10.32 43.62
C THR A 564 -23.26 -9.60 43.14
N LEU A 565 -23.08 -8.35 43.57
CA LEU A 565 -22.00 -7.49 43.09
C LEU A 565 -20.84 -7.42 44.08
N SER A 566 -19.62 -7.23 43.55
CA SER A 566 -18.46 -6.86 44.36
C SER A 566 -18.66 -5.47 44.99
N SER A 567 -18.13 -5.25 46.19
CA SER A 567 -18.22 -3.95 46.87
C SER A 567 -17.47 -2.82 46.16
N SER A 568 -16.58 -3.15 45.23
CA SER A 568 -15.79 -2.19 44.45
C SER A 568 -16.29 -2.01 43.02
N VAL A 569 -17.42 -2.61 42.65
CA VAL A 569 -17.90 -2.55 41.26
C VAL A 569 -18.26 -1.11 40.87
N VAL A 570 -17.87 -0.73 39.65
CA VAL A 570 -18.30 0.55 39.04
C VAL A 570 -19.46 0.27 38.09
N THR A 571 -20.64 0.84 38.38
CA THR A 571 -21.86 0.72 37.57
C THR A 571 -22.33 2.07 37.02
N ALA A 572 -21.42 3.03 36.84
CA ALA A 572 -21.76 4.37 36.36
C ALA A 572 -22.51 4.32 35.03
N ASP A 573 -23.57 5.12 34.91
CA ASP A 573 -24.38 5.31 33.69
C ASP A 573 -24.94 4.02 33.07
N MET A 574 -25.02 2.91 33.84
CA MET A 574 -25.32 1.58 33.30
C MET A 574 -26.64 1.50 32.52
N PHE A 575 -27.63 2.30 32.91
CA PHE A 575 -28.97 2.34 32.30
C PHE A 575 -29.33 3.70 31.69
N ASP A 576 -28.38 4.63 31.61
CA ASP A 576 -28.62 5.97 31.07
C ASP A 576 -28.99 5.87 29.58
N GLY A 577 -29.98 6.66 29.14
CA GLY A 577 -30.49 6.59 27.76
C GLY A 577 -31.39 5.38 27.45
N CYS A 578 -31.74 4.55 28.46
CA CYS A 578 -32.80 3.55 28.33
C CYS A 578 -34.20 4.19 28.32
N ALA A 579 -35.26 3.38 28.26
CA ALA A 579 -36.63 3.89 28.21
C ALA A 579 -36.97 4.76 29.43
N GLU A 580 -37.77 5.82 29.21
CA GLU A 580 -38.19 6.74 30.27
C GLU A 580 -38.90 5.99 31.40
N GLY A 581 -38.43 6.17 32.63
CA GLY A 581 -38.98 5.49 33.80
C GLY A 581 -38.59 4.02 33.93
N ILE A 582 -37.45 3.61 33.34
CA ILE A 582 -36.88 2.27 33.50
C ILE A 582 -36.91 1.81 34.96
N LYS A 583 -37.37 0.57 35.18
CA LYS A 583 -37.27 -0.07 36.48
C LYS A 583 -35.89 -0.69 36.64
N THR A 584 -35.09 -0.16 37.55
CA THR A 584 -33.73 -0.63 37.81
C THR A 584 -33.68 -1.71 38.89
N PRO A 585 -32.62 -2.54 38.94
CA PRO A 585 -32.39 -3.47 40.03
C PRO A 585 -32.23 -2.77 41.39
N SER A 586 -32.58 -3.44 42.48
CA SER A 586 -32.52 -2.87 43.83
C SER A 586 -31.10 -2.52 44.32
N TRP A 587 -30.09 -3.15 43.72
CA TRP A 587 -28.67 -2.88 43.99
C TRP A 587 -28.16 -1.66 43.21
N TYR A 588 -28.87 -1.21 42.18
CA TYR A 588 -28.45 -0.08 41.36
C TYR A 588 -28.82 1.24 42.05
N HIS A 589 -27.85 2.12 42.17
CA HIS A 589 -28.03 3.45 42.72
C HIS A 589 -27.42 4.44 41.72
N GLU A 590 -28.22 5.40 41.24
CA GLU A 590 -27.73 6.48 40.39
C GLU A 590 -26.63 7.25 41.16
N GLY A 591 -25.44 7.32 40.57
CA GLY A 591 -24.23 7.92 41.14
C GLY A 591 -24.16 9.43 40.99
#